data_AF-A0A2M7NEP7-F1
#
_entry.id   AF-A0A2M7NEP7-F1
#
_cell.length_a   1.000
_cell.length_b   1.000
_cell.length_c   1.000
_cell.angle_alpha   90.00
_cell.angle_beta   90.00
_cell.angle_gamma   90.00
#
_symmetry.space_group_name_H-M   'P 1'
#
loop_
_entity.id
_entity.type
_entity.pdbx_description
1 polymer ?
#
loop_
_entity_poly.entity_id
_entity_poly.type
_entity_poly.pdbx_seq_one_letter_code
_entity_poly.pdbx_strand_id
1 'polypeptide(L)'
;MKHVVTDANVLFSGLISGNEKIVRLFGEYTIYTPDFALVEVQKYQELILSKTKIEPQKLRDYTLRLFKKIVVVPNLIISNQSYYKAFNLCKGVDEKDTPYLALSIELEIELLTQDEKLASHLRKEGFDKIT
;
A
#
# COMPACT_ATOMS: atom_id res chain seq x y z
N MET A 1 -13.63 4.81 -11.22
CA MET A 1 -12.52 3.95 -10.77
C MET A 1 -12.63 3.85 -9.25
N LYS A 2 -12.39 2.67 -8.67
CA LYS A 2 -12.41 2.52 -7.21
C LYS A 2 -11.07 2.98 -6.64
N HIS A 3 -11.06 3.41 -5.37
CA HIS A 3 -9.86 3.86 -4.67
C HIS A 3 -9.58 2.92 -3.51
N VAL A 4 -8.31 2.58 -3.31
CA VAL A 4 -7.87 1.77 -2.16
C VAL A 4 -6.56 2.32 -1.62
N VAL A 5 -6.35 2.20 -0.31
CA VAL A 5 -5.04 2.39 0.30
C VAL A 5 -4.32 1.05 0.32
N THR A 6 -3.03 1.02 -0.03
CA THR A 6 -2.20 -0.19 0.06
C THR A 6 -0.88 0.07 0.75
N ASP A 7 -0.32 -1.01 1.29
CA ASP A 7 1.04 -1.01 1.83
C ASP A 7 2.12 -0.95 0.73
N ALA A 8 3.37 -0.74 1.15
CA ALA A 8 4.53 -0.82 0.25
C ALA A 8 4.76 -2.26 -0.28
N ASN A 9 4.31 -3.31 0.42
CA ASN A 9 4.47 -4.69 -0.02
C ASN A 9 3.75 -4.98 -1.33
N VAL A 10 2.61 -4.33 -1.58
CA VAL A 10 1.94 -4.39 -2.88
C VAL A 10 2.83 -3.80 -3.97
N LEU A 11 3.55 -2.71 -3.71
CA LEU A 11 4.50 -2.11 -4.67
C LEU A 11 5.70 -3.05 -4.92
N PHE A 12 6.30 -3.57 -3.85
CA PHE A 12 7.39 -4.54 -3.94
C PHE A 12 6.99 -5.76 -4.74
N SER A 13 5.83 -6.32 -4.42
CA SER A 13 5.29 -7.49 -5.11
C SER A 13 5.09 -7.21 -6.59
N GLY A 14 4.53 -6.04 -6.96
CA GLY A 14 4.37 -5.64 -8.35
C GLY A 14 5.71 -5.56 -9.09
N LEU A 15 6.67 -4.85 -8.53
CA LEU A 15 7.99 -4.63 -9.14
C LEU A 15 8.85 -5.90 -9.22
N ILE A 16 8.74 -6.81 -8.25
CA ILE A 16 9.50 -8.06 -8.23
C ILE A 16 8.85 -9.12 -9.13
N SER A 17 7.54 -9.33 -8.99
CA SER A 17 6.93 -10.51 -9.62
C SER A 17 6.37 -10.24 -11.01
N GLY A 18 6.07 -8.97 -11.35
CA GLY A 18 5.28 -8.66 -12.54
C GLY A 18 3.88 -9.29 -12.53
N ASN A 19 3.41 -9.71 -11.35
CA ASN A 19 2.24 -10.58 -11.18
C ASN A 19 0.98 -9.98 -11.78
N GLU A 20 0.31 -10.76 -12.63
CA GLU A 20 -0.94 -10.39 -13.31
C GLU A 20 -2.04 -9.94 -12.33
N LYS A 21 -2.10 -10.51 -11.11
CA LYS A 21 -3.04 -10.07 -10.07
C LYS A 21 -2.80 -8.63 -9.65
N ILE A 22 -1.53 -8.24 -9.49
CA ILE A 22 -1.18 -6.85 -9.14
C ILE A 22 -1.39 -5.94 -10.34
N VAL A 23 -1.04 -6.38 -11.56
CA VAL A 23 -1.36 -5.61 -12.77
C VAL A 23 -2.86 -5.36 -12.90
N ARG A 24 -3.69 -6.39 -12.64
CA ARG A 24 -5.14 -6.28 -12.64
C ARG A 24 -5.65 -5.34 -11.56
N LEU A 25 -5.11 -5.46 -10.35
CA LEU A 25 -5.44 -4.55 -9.24
C LEU A 25 -5.18 -3.09 -9.63
N PHE A 26 -4.02 -2.77 -10.19
CA PHE A 26 -3.68 -1.42 -10.64
C PHE A 26 -4.47 -0.99 -11.90
N GLY A 27 -5.06 -1.94 -12.62
CA GLY A 27 -6.00 -1.68 -13.72
C GLY A 27 -7.38 -1.26 -13.23
N GLU A 28 -7.85 -1.86 -12.14
CA GLU A 28 -9.19 -1.66 -11.57
C GLU A 28 -9.27 -0.50 -10.56
N TYR A 29 -8.16 -0.23 -9.86
CA TYR A 29 -8.09 0.72 -8.75
C TYR A 29 -7.08 1.85 -8.97
N THR A 30 -7.34 3.02 -8.38
CA THR A 30 -6.29 3.99 -8.05
C THR A 30 -5.76 3.64 -6.66
N ILE A 31 -4.45 3.50 -6.55
CA ILE A 31 -3.78 3.12 -5.31
C ILE A 31 -3.34 4.38 -4.57
N TYR A 32 -3.73 4.51 -3.31
CA TYR A 32 -3.26 5.55 -2.41
C TYR A 32 -2.24 4.95 -1.46
N THR A 33 -1.13 5.64 -1.26
CA THR A 33 -0.12 5.19 -0.29
C THR A 33 0.60 6.40 0.30
N PRO A 34 1.04 6.34 1.56
CA PRO A 34 1.79 7.44 2.14
C PRO A 34 3.20 7.56 1.53
N ASP A 35 3.77 8.77 1.54
CA ASP A 35 5.07 9.08 0.93
C ASP A 35 6.24 8.19 1.37
N PHE A 36 6.28 7.75 2.62
CA PHE A 36 7.33 6.86 3.11
C PHE A 36 7.37 5.50 2.39
N ALA A 37 6.26 5.05 1.79
CA ALA A 37 6.25 3.81 1.00
C ALA A 37 7.22 3.91 -0.19
N LEU A 38 7.35 5.10 -0.80
CA LEU A 38 8.34 5.33 -1.85
C LEU A 38 9.78 5.35 -1.33
N VAL A 39 9.99 5.86 -0.12
CA VAL A 39 11.30 5.81 0.55
C VAL A 39 11.71 4.35 0.78
N GLU A 40 10.76 3.51 1.16
CA GLU A 40 11.00 2.07 1.32
C GLU A 40 11.33 1.41 -0.03
N VAL A 41 10.57 1.70 -1.08
CA VAL A 41 10.84 1.20 -2.45
C VAL A 41 12.24 1.58 -2.90
N GLN A 42 12.65 2.84 -2.69
CA GLN A 42 13.98 3.31 -3.02
C GLN A 42 15.07 2.60 -2.20
N LYS A 43 14.85 2.42 -0.89
CA LYS A 43 15.78 1.72 0.01
C LYS A 43 16.07 0.29 -0.46
N TYR A 44 15.07 -0.41 -1.00
CA TYR A 44 15.20 -1.79 -1.47
C TYR A 44 15.34 -1.92 -2.99
N GLN A 45 15.72 -0.85 -3.70
CA GLN A 45 15.82 -0.85 -5.17
C GLN A 45 16.72 -1.96 -5.73
N GLU A 46 17.88 -2.20 -5.11
CA GLU A 46 18.84 -3.22 -5.58
C GLU A 46 18.29 -4.63 -5.38
N LEU A 47 17.56 -4.84 -4.28
CA LEU A 47 16.88 -6.09 -4.01
C LEU A 47 15.76 -6.34 -5.02
N ILE A 48 14.99 -5.31 -5.38
CA ILE A 48 13.96 -5.39 -6.42
C ILE A 48 14.59 -5.76 -7.75
N LEU A 49 15.68 -5.08 -8.15
CA LEU A 49 16.35 -5.33 -9.43
C LEU A 49 16.96 -6.73 -9.51
N SER A 50 17.52 -7.24 -8.40
CA SER A 50 18.11 -8.58 -8.37
C SER A 50 17.07 -9.71 -8.34
N LYS A 51 15.85 -9.44 -7.85
CA LYS A 51 14.78 -10.44 -7.73
C LYS A 51 13.69 -10.33 -8.78
N THR A 52 13.68 -9.26 -9.57
CA THR A 52 12.59 -9.04 -10.52
C THR A 52 12.55 -10.13 -11.59
N LYS A 53 11.35 -10.64 -11.84
CA LYS A 53 11.05 -11.60 -12.91
C LYS A 53 10.70 -10.91 -14.23
N ILE A 54 10.64 -9.57 -14.21
CA ILE A 54 10.33 -8.76 -15.38
C ILE A 54 11.61 -8.62 -16.21
N GLU A 55 11.49 -8.84 -17.52
CA GLU A 55 12.61 -8.66 -18.44
C GLU A 55 13.18 -7.24 -18.32
N PRO A 56 14.52 -7.06 -18.27
CA PRO A 56 15.13 -5.74 -18.08
C PRO A 56 14.67 -4.68 -19.08
N GLN A 57 14.43 -5.08 -20.33
CA GLN A 57 13.95 -4.19 -21.39
C GLN A 57 12.51 -3.69 -21.16
N LYS A 58 11.67 -4.47 -20.46
CA LYS A 58 10.27 -4.16 -20.18
C LYS A 58 10.07 -3.49 -18.81
N LEU A 59 11.05 -3.61 -17.92
CA LEU A 59 10.95 -3.14 -16.54
C LEU A 59 10.60 -1.66 -16.45
N ARG A 60 11.27 -0.80 -17.24
CA ARG A 60 11.01 0.64 -17.25
C ARG A 60 9.55 0.97 -17.57
N ASP A 61 9.03 0.41 -18.66
CA ASP A 61 7.66 0.68 -19.11
C ASP A 61 6.63 0.07 -18.17
N TYR A 62 6.94 -1.07 -17.55
CA TYR A 62 6.13 -1.64 -16.48
C TYR A 62 6.05 -0.69 -15.28
N THR A 63 7.20 -0.23 -14.77
CA THR A 63 7.28 0.67 -13.62
C THR A 63 6.52 1.97 -13.88
N LEU A 64 6.69 2.59 -15.05
CA LEU A 64 5.96 3.82 -15.39
C LEU A 64 4.44 3.61 -15.42
N ARG A 65 3.96 2.47 -15.93
CA ARG A 65 2.52 2.14 -15.93
C ARG A 65 1.99 1.89 -14.52
N LEU A 66 2.76 1.19 -13.69
CA LEU A 66 2.41 0.93 -12.29
C LEU A 66 2.27 2.25 -11.52
N PHE A 67 3.28 3.12 -11.60
CA PHE A 67 3.31 4.39 -10.87
C PHE A 67 2.28 5.40 -11.35
N LYS A 68 1.83 5.33 -12.62
CA LYS A 68 0.72 6.17 -13.13
C LYS A 68 -0.59 5.97 -12.37
N LYS A 69 -0.74 4.86 -11.66
CA LYS A 69 -1.96 4.51 -10.90
C LYS A 69 -1.83 4.78 -9.41
N ILE A 70 -0.67 5.25 -8.95
CA ILE A 70 -0.38 5.52 -7.55
C ILE A 70 -0.56 7.02 -7.28
N VAL A 71 -1.32 7.32 -6.25
CA VAL A 71 -1.40 8.63 -5.62
C VAL A 71 -0.61 8.56 -4.32
N VAL A 72 0.47 9.32 -4.28
CA VAL A 72 1.33 9.41 -3.10
C VAL A 72 0.85 10.56 -2.24
N VAL A 73 0.55 10.27 -0.98
CA VAL A 73 0.01 11.25 -0.03
C VAL A 73 1.10 11.61 0.97
N PRO A 74 1.52 12.88 1.06
CA PRO A 74 2.50 13.30 2.04
C PRO A 74 2.00 13.03 3.46
N ASN A 75 2.84 12.44 4.32
CA ASN A 75 2.47 12.21 5.72
C ASN A 75 2.12 13.53 6.45
N LEU A 76 2.68 14.64 5.97
CA LEU A 76 2.44 16.00 6.49
C LEU A 76 0.98 16.45 6.45
N ILE A 77 0.15 15.83 5.60
CA ILE A 77 -1.27 16.18 5.47
C ILE A 77 -2.22 15.18 6.14
N ILE A 78 -1.70 14.09 6.71
CA ILE A 78 -2.49 13.14 7.49
C ILE A 78 -2.59 13.67 8.92
N SER A 79 -3.80 13.77 9.45
CA SER A 79 -4.01 14.37 10.76
C SER A 79 -3.46 13.49 11.89
N ASN A 80 -2.99 14.13 12.97
CA ASN A 80 -2.60 13.43 14.20
C ASN A 80 -3.76 12.60 14.79
N GLN A 81 -5.01 13.02 14.55
CA GLN A 81 -6.18 12.28 15.01
C GLN A 81 -6.33 10.95 14.24
N SER A 82 -6.13 10.96 12.93
CA SER A 82 -6.13 9.74 12.12
C SER A 82 -5.00 8.80 12.53
N TYR A 83 -3.79 9.32 12.76
CA TYR A 83 -2.68 8.54 13.31
C TYR A 83 -2.99 7.93 14.68
N TYR A 84 -3.56 8.71 15.60
CA TYR A 84 -3.89 8.22 16.94
C TYR A 84 -4.94 7.12 16.90
N LYS A 85 -5.98 7.27 16.07
CA LYS A 85 -6.99 6.22 15.85
C LYS A 85 -6.36 4.97 15.26
N ALA A 86 -5.59 5.12 14.18
CA ALA A 86 -4.92 4.01 13.52
C ALA A 86 -3.97 3.27 14.46
N PHE A 87 -3.15 3.98 15.24
CA PHE A 87 -2.23 3.38 16.20
C PHE A 87 -2.97 2.54 17.24
N ASN A 88 -4.08 3.05 17.78
CA ASN A 88 -4.87 2.31 18.76
C ASN A 88 -5.51 1.04 18.20
N LEU A 89 -5.85 1.04 16.91
CA LEU A 89 -6.36 -0.14 16.20
C LEU A 89 -5.24 -1.11 15.82
N CYS A 90 -4.05 -0.63 15.50
CA CYS A 90 -2.93 -1.45 15.02
C CYS A 90 -2.06 -2.04 16.14
N LYS A 91 -1.95 -1.39 17.30
CA LYS A 91 -1.05 -1.79 18.41
C LYS A 91 -1.27 -3.22 18.94
N GLY A 92 -2.44 -3.80 18.71
CA GLY A 92 -2.77 -5.18 19.10
C GLY A 92 -2.25 -6.25 18.14
N VAL A 93 -1.76 -5.87 16.95
CA VAL A 93 -1.35 -6.81 15.89
C VAL A 93 -0.05 -6.41 15.23
N ASP A 94 -0.01 -5.26 14.53
CA ASP A 94 1.20 -4.74 13.89
C ASP A 94 1.16 -3.21 13.84
N GLU A 95 2.01 -2.58 14.65
CA GLU A 95 2.14 -1.12 14.70
C GLU A 95 2.62 -0.52 13.38
N LYS A 96 3.32 -1.29 12.53
CA LYS A 96 3.86 -0.79 11.25
C LYS A 96 2.78 -0.48 10.23
N ASP A 97 1.58 -1.03 10.39
CA ASP A 97 0.43 -0.75 9.52
C ASP A 97 -0.27 0.57 9.85
N THR A 98 0.07 1.18 10.99
CA THR A 98 -0.49 2.45 11.47
C THR A 98 -0.53 3.53 10.38
N PRO A 99 0.54 3.80 9.61
CA PRO A 99 0.50 4.86 8.61
C PRO A 99 -0.46 4.59 7.45
N TYR A 100 -0.62 3.32 7.03
CA TYR A 100 -1.55 2.95 5.96
C TYR A 100 -2.99 3.04 6.44
N LEU A 101 -3.26 2.55 7.66
CA LEU A 101 -4.59 2.69 8.27
C LEU A 101 -4.95 4.15 8.56
N ALA A 102 -3.98 4.97 8.99
CA ALA A 102 -4.19 6.40 9.21
C ALA A 102 -4.61 7.10 7.92
N LEU A 103 -3.95 6.77 6.80
CA LEU A 103 -4.33 7.31 5.49
C LEU A 103 -5.72 6.85 5.05
N SER A 104 -6.06 5.58 5.28
CA SER A 104 -7.39 5.02 5.01
C SER A 104 -8.49 5.74 5.80
N ILE A 105 -8.24 6.01 7.08
CA ILE A 105 -9.14 6.79 7.95
C ILE A 105 -9.27 8.24 7.45
N GLU A 106 -8.15 8.90 7.17
CA GLU A 106 -8.10 10.33 6.77
C GLU A 106 -8.88 10.57 5.48
N LEU A 107 -8.70 9.69 4.49
CA LEU A 107 -9.34 9.84 3.19
C LEU A 107 -10.68 9.12 3.08
N GLU A 108 -11.08 8.41 4.13
CA GLU A 108 -12.27 7.55 4.13
C GLU A 108 -12.26 6.45 3.04
N ILE A 109 -11.06 6.05 2.60
CA ILE A 109 -10.82 5.05 1.55
C ILE A 109 -10.55 3.68 2.18
N GLU A 110 -11.00 2.60 1.53
CA GLU A 110 -10.78 1.22 1.97
C GLU A 110 -9.29 0.86 2.01
N LEU A 111 -8.85 0.23 3.12
CA LEU A 111 -7.52 -0.39 3.22
C LEU A 111 -7.57 -1.77 2.57
N LEU A 112 -6.73 -2.00 1.56
CA LEU A 112 -6.57 -3.31 0.93
C LEU A 112 -5.29 -3.95 1.46
N THR A 113 -5.42 -5.07 2.16
CA THR A 113 -4.28 -5.81 2.72
C THR A 113 -4.36 -7.29 2.39
N GLN A 114 -3.20 -7.94 2.30
CA GLN A 114 -3.13 -9.41 2.23
C GLN A 114 -2.86 -10.04 3.61
N ASP A 115 -2.70 -9.21 4.65
CA ASP A 115 -2.56 -9.69 6.02
C ASP A 115 -3.93 -9.98 6.63
N GLU A 116 -4.32 -11.26 6.55
CA GLU A 116 -5.57 -11.77 7.12
C GLU A 116 -5.66 -11.57 8.65
N LYS A 117 -4.53 -11.52 9.37
CA LYS A 117 -4.52 -11.30 10.82
C LYS A 117 -4.87 -9.84 11.11
N LEU A 118 -4.26 -8.90 10.38
CA LEU A 118 -4.60 -7.48 10.46
C LEU A 118 -6.06 -7.26 10.10
N ALA A 119 -6.51 -7.80 8.96
CA ALA A 119 -7.89 -7.63 8.50
C ALA A 119 -8.91 -8.19 9.52
N SER A 120 -8.67 -9.39 10.03
CA SER A 120 -9.54 -10.00 11.04
C SER A 120 -9.56 -9.24 12.35
N HIS A 121 -8.43 -8.66 12.78
CA HIS A 121 -8.36 -7.85 13.99
C HIS A 121 -9.09 -6.53 13.82
N LEU A 122 -8.83 -5.79 12.74
CA LEU A 122 -9.46 -4.50 12.48
C LEU A 122 -10.99 -4.62 12.38
N ARG A 123 -11.49 -5.68 11.73
CA ARG A 123 -12.95 -5.96 11.70
C ARG A 123 -13.52 -6.21 13.10
N LYS A 124 -12.80 -6.92 13.98
CA LYS A 124 -13.23 -7.15 15.37
C LYS A 124 -13.27 -5.86 16.19
N GLU A 125 -12.35 -4.94 15.91
CA GLU A 125 -12.33 -3.60 16.52
C GLU A 125 -13.33 -2.63 15.89
N GLY A 126 -14.18 -3.10 14.96
CA GLY A 126 -15.25 -2.31 14.33
C GLY A 126 -14.81 -1.46 13.13
N PHE A 127 -13.64 -1.75 12.55
CA PHE A 127 -13.17 -1.11 11.32
C PHE A 127 -13.57 -1.95 10.09
N ASP A 128 -14.62 -1.53 9.39
CA ASP A 128 -15.20 -2.28 8.27
C ASP A 128 -14.64 -1.89 6.89
N LYS A 129 -13.89 -0.79 6.78
CA LYS A 129 -13.30 -0.31 5.52
C LYS A 129 -12.01 -1.06 5.19
N ILE A 130 -12.08 -2.39 5.17
CA ILE A 130 -10.94 -3.27 4.91
C ILE A 130 -11.34 -4.47 4.07
N THR A 131 -10.57 -4.70 3.00
CA THR A 131 -10.65 -5.91 2.17
C THR A 131 -9.38 -6.73 2.37
#